data_AF-A0A4R6EW39-F1
#
_entry.id   AF-A0A4R6EW39-F1
#
_cell.length_a   1.000
_cell.length_b   1.000
_cell.length_c   1.000
_cell.angle_alpha   90.00
_cell.angle_beta   90.00
_cell.angle_gamma   90.00
#
_symmetry.space_group_name_H-M   'P 1'
#
loop_
_entity.id
_entity.type
_entity.pdbx_description
1 polymer ?
#
loop_
_entity_poly.entity_id
_entity_poly.type
_entity_poly.pdbx_seq_one_letter_code
_entity_poly.pdbx_strand_id
1 'polypeptide(L)'
;MTKSNPQTPQFKKEAPRALIWALIAGIGFIVAILIVISVETLTSKESTLLGTLLTLLAVGIGWGISHYYASMDKAQAVTEVREFEQRNLRTYALKAAEKVTNLSKELSRLSTYLQEELQYTEYQSAEEELFAKEERIESAIHILGSLRSINDTSLSDWQGVIGAELDEQRQTEEVRAEALGELTDRLATLERASAENVPVTEDLEIKALKREVRALAADINGISFRPKKVRLPYREVVAPCPVCNVDVSFRLRERDGEIKAVQCKHCESNLIAEYREDKGIILRQRQEIPEPIHCPECNFPFTVDLDEWPSASSNTACPQCQEVIRVSRADAGKDLRVVLRQPKALQPITPEIVDRVRQALPKQPWPKGVHQTVAAQLQLRPQTVQKAMQHLIRIGDCSDQVDGVLCTTAEKLALIRSAGQHL
;
A
#
# COMPACT_ATOMS: atom_id res chain seq x y z
N MET A 1 20.45 -14.60 -25.47
CA MET A 1 20.48 -13.16 -25.75
C MET A 1 21.84 -12.79 -26.29
N THR A 2 21.93 -12.67 -27.61
CA THR A 2 23.14 -12.32 -28.36
C THR A 2 23.50 -10.85 -28.08
N LYS A 3 24.66 -10.61 -27.47
CA LYS A 3 25.24 -9.28 -27.31
C LYS A 3 25.59 -8.74 -28.69
N SER A 4 24.68 -7.99 -29.32
CA SER A 4 25.02 -7.14 -30.46
C SER A 4 25.93 -6.04 -29.95
N ASN A 5 27.22 -6.17 -30.26
CA ASN A 5 28.21 -5.16 -29.97
C ASN A 5 27.87 -3.93 -30.83
N PRO A 6 27.55 -2.75 -30.25
CA PRO A 6 27.29 -1.57 -31.04
C PRO A 6 28.61 -1.18 -31.72
N GLN A 7 28.70 -1.47 -33.01
CA GLN A 7 29.76 -0.93 -33.86
C GLN A 7 29.62 0.59 -33.81
N THR A 8 30.49 1.24 -33.06
CA THR A 8 30.72 2.67 -33.19
C THR A 8 31.09 2.94 -34.65
N PRO A 9 30.37 3.83 -35.36
CA PRO A 9 30.77 4.20 -36.69
C PRO A 9 32.14 4.87 -36.57
N GLN A 10 33.20 4.14 -36.95
CA GLN A 10 34.50 4.73 -37.19
C GLN A 10 34.34 5.64 -38.40
N PHE A 11 33.94 6.89 -38.16
CA PHE A 11 34.16 7.97 -39.11
C PHE A 11 35.66 8.06 -39.30
N LYS A 12 36.17 7.37 -40.32
CA LYS A 12 37.53 7.57 -40.81
C LYS A 12 37.68 9.07 -41.04
N LYS A 13 38.55 9.69 -40.24
CA LYS A 13 39.08 11.04 -40.43
C LYS A 13 39.85 11.08 -41.74
N GLU A 14 39.16 10.97 -42.86
CA GLU A 14 39.71 11.43 -44.13
C GLU A 14 39.56 12.94 -44.09
N ALA A 15 40.58 13.63 -43.54
CA ALA A 15 40.79 15.02 -43.88
C ALA A 15 40.64 15.10 -45.40
N PRO A 16 39.83 16.04 -45.95
CA PRO A 16 39.59 16.08 -47.38
C PRO A 16 40.95 16.20 -48.04
N ARG A 17 41.42 15.12 -48.68
CA ARG A 17 42.77 15.06 -49.26
C ARG A 17 43.01 16.27 -50.14
N ALA A 18 41.95 16.76 -50.79
CA ALA A 18 41.89 18.00 -51.55
C ALA A 18 42.40 19.26 -50.81
N LEU A 19 42.11 19.43 -49.51
CA LEU A 19 42.52 20.61 -48.75
C LEU A 19 44.00 20.56 -48.36
N ILE A 20 44.50 19.36 -48.01
CA ILE A 20 45.94 19.14 -47.78
C ILE A 20 46.72 19.39 -49.09
N TRP A 21 46.21 18.87 -50.21
CA TRP A 21 46.80 19.14 -51.53
C TRP A 21 46.74 20.62 -51.92
N ALA A 22 45.67 21.33 -51.60
CA ALA A 22 45.54 22.78 -51.85
C ALA A 22 46.54 23.59 -51.01
N LEU A 23 46.78 23.22 -49.74
CA LEU A 23 47.79 23.86 -48.89
C LEU A 23 49.21 23.59 -49.39
N ILE A 24 49.53 22.34 -49.75
CA ILE A 24 50.83 21.98 -50.31
C ILE A 24 51.07 22.72 -51.63
N ALA A 25 50.07 22.78 -52.51
CA ALA A 25 50.15 23.52 -53.76
C ALA A 25 50.32 25.03 -53.53
N GLY A 26 49.59 25.61 -52.57
CA GLY A 26 49.72 27.03 -52.21
C GLY A 26 51.09 27.39 -51.64
N ILE A 27 51.63 26.56 -50.73
CA ILE A 27 52.99 26.75 -50.17
C ILE A 27 54.03 26.57 -51.27
N GLY A 28 53.89 25.54 -52.13
CA GLY A 28 54.78 25.32 -53.26
C GLY A 28 54.80 26.50 -54.25
N PHE A 29 53.64 27.10 -54.50
CA PHE A 29 53.53 28.28 -55.35
C PHE A 29 54.20 29.52 -54.74
N ILE A 30 54.07 29.74 -53.43
CA ILE A 30 54.80 30.80 -52.71
C ILE A 30 56.32 30.61 -52.84
N VAL A 31 56.80 29.39 -52.62
CA VAL A 31 58.24 29.07 -52.73
C VAL A 31 58.74 29.30 -54.17
N ALA A 32 57.97 28.90 -55.18
CA ALA A 32 58.31 29.14 -56.58
C ALA A 32 58.41 30.64 -56.91
N ILE A 33 57.46 31.44 -56.42
CA ILE A 33 57.47 32.91 -56.57
C ILE A 33 58.72 33.52 -55.92
N LEU A 34 59.10 33.07 -54.72
CA LEU A 34 60.30 33.55 -54.03
C LEU A 34 61.59 33.17 -54.78
N ILE A 35 61.64 31.97 -55.38
CA ILE A 35 62.79 31.54 -56.20
C ILE A 35 62.91 32.41 -57.46
N VAL A 36 61.79 32.71 -58.15
CA VAL A 36 61.79 33.60 -59.33
C VAL A 36 62.29 34.99 -58.96
N ILE A 37 61.84 35.56 -57.84
CA ILE A 37 62.36 36.85 -57.33
C ILE A 37 63.87 36.81 -57.10
N SER A 38 64.38 35.68 -56.60
CA SER A 38 65.80 35.53 -56.23
C SER A 38 66.72 35.43 -57.45
N VAL A 39 66.22 34.93 -58.59
CA VAL A 39 67.03 34.61 -59.78
C VAL A 39 66.91 35.67 -60.88
N GLU A 40 65.76 36.32 -61.04
CA GLU A 40 65.52 37.28 -62.13
C GLU A 40 65.61 38.74 -61.67
N THR A 41 66.16 39.60 -62.54
CA THR A 41 66.17 41.06 -62.31
C THR A 41 64.83 41.65 -62.72
N LEU A 42 63.86 41.60 -61.81
CA LEU A 42 62.51 42.12 -62.04
C LEU A 42 62.47 43.65 -62.10
N THR A 43 61.57 44.18 -62.91
CA THR A 43 61.26 45.61 -62.92
C THR A 43 60.49 46.02 -61.67
N SER A 44 60.54 47.31 -61.32
CA SER A 44 59.86 47.83 -60.12
C SER A 44 58.35 47.54 -60.13
N LYS A 45 57.71 47.57 -61.30
CA LYS A 45 56.28 47.25 -61.46
C LYS A 45 55.98 45.78 -61.21
N GLU A 46 56.78 44.88 -61.77
CA GLU A 46 56.62 43.44 -61.58
C GLU A 46 56.83 43.04 -60.12
N SER A 47 57.85 43.61 -59.46
CA SER A 47 58.11 43.38 -58.03
C SER A 47 56.91 43.80 -57.16
N THR A 48 56.29 44.96 -57.43
CA THR A 48 55.10 45.39 -56.69
C THR A 48 53.90 44.47 -56.91
N LEU A 49 53.65 44.04 -58.15
CA LEU A 49 52.54 43.14 -58.47
C LEU A 49 52.74 41.77 -57.78
N LEU A 50 53.93 41.21 -57.90
CA LEU A 50 54.28 39.92 -57.29
C LEU A 50 54.17 39.98 -55.76
N GLY A 51 54.60 41.10 -55.15
CA GLY A 51 54.44 41.36 -53.72
C GLY A 51 52.96 41.42 -53.29
N THR A 52 52.10 42.11 -54.05
CA THR A 52 50.65 42.15 -53.75
C THR A 52 49.97 40.79 -53.93
N LEU A 53 50.41 40.01 -54.91
CA LEU A 53 49.88 38.66 -55.14
C LEU A 53 50.29 37.71 -54.00
N LEU A 54 51.53 37.83 -53.53
CA LEU A 54 52.04 37.09 -52.38
C LEU A 54 51.25 37.40 -51.10
N THR A 55 50.94 38.67 -50.83
CA THR A 55 50.19 39.06 -49.63
C THR A 55 48.75 38.56 -49.68
N LEU A 56 48.06 38.67 -50.83
CA LEU A 56 46.72 38.12 -51.00
C LEU A 56 46.69 36.60 -50.80
N LEU A 57 47.68 35.89 -51.34
CA LEU A 57 47.76 34.44 -51.23
C LEU A 57 48.08 33.99 -49.80
N ALA A 58 48.96 34.71 -49.09
CA ALA A 58 49.24 34.49 -47.67
C ALA A 58 47.99 34.69 -46.79
N VAL A 59 47.22 35.76 -47.03
CA VAL A 59 45.95 36.00 -46.33
C VAL A 59 44.94 34.90 -46.64
N GLY A 60 44.84 34.48 -47.90
CA GLY A 60 43.93 33.39 -48.31
C GLY A 60 44.26 32.06 -47.65
N ILE A 61 45.54 31.69 -47.59
CA ILE A 61 46.00 30.47 -46.88
C ILE A 61 45.71 30.60 -45.37
N GLY A 62 46.04 31.73 -44.75
CA GLY A 62 45.79 31.96 -43.33
C GLY A 62 44.31 31.85 -42.97
N TRP A 63 43.44 32.45 -43.78
CA TRP A 63 41.99 32.35 -43.64
C TRP A 63 41.48 30.91 -43.82
N GLY A 64 41.97 30.20 -44.85
CA GLY A 64 41.61 28.81 -45.11
C GLY A 64 41.98 27.87 -43.96
N ILE A 65 43.18 28.02 -43.40
CA ILE A 65 43.63 27.26 -42.22
C ILE A 65 42.75 27.58 -41.00
N SER A 66 42.51 28.87 -40.72
CA SER A 66 41.68 29.30 -39.59
C SER A 66 40.26 28.75 -39.68
N HIS A 67 39.62 28.85 -40.86
CA HIS A 67 38.28 28.31 -41.08
C HIS A 67 38.24 26.78 -40.94
N TYR A 68 39.27 26.08 -41.43
CA TYR A 68 39.36 24.62 -41.29
C TYR A 68 39.42 24.19 -39.82
N TYR A 69 40.31 24.79 -39.02
CA TYR A 69 40.40 24.49 -37.58
C TYR A 69 39.11 24.85 -36.85
N ALA A 70 38.51 26.01 -37.14
CA ALA A 70 37.23 26.40 -36.54
C ALA A 70 36.10 25.42 -36.89
N SER A 71 36.09 24.87 -38.11
CA SER A 71 35.11 23.86 -38.51
C SER A 71 35.33 22.50 -37.83
N MET A 72 36.60 22.10 -37.64
CA MET A 72 36.94 20.88 -36.91
C MET A 72 36.56 21.00 -35.43
N ASP A 73 36.86 22.12 -34.79
CA ASP A 73 36.53 22.36 -33.38
C ASP A 73 35.01 22.35 -33.16
N LYS A 74 34.24 22.97 -34.06
CA LYS A 74 32.77 22.90 -34.02
C LYS A 74 32.26 21.48 -34.17
N ALA A 75 32.77 20.72 -35.14
CA ALA A 75 32.37 19.34 -35.34
C ALA A 75 32.70 18.47 -34.12
N GLN A 76 33.89 18.66 -33.53
CA GLN A 76 34.30 17.95 -32.33
C GLN A 76 33.43 18.31 -31.12
N ALA A 77 33.16 19.60 -30.90
CA ALA A 77 32.29 20.04 -29.82
C ALA A 77 30.87 19.45 -29.93
N VAL A 78 30.30 19.41 -31.15
CA VAL A 78 28.99 18.78 -31.38
C VAL A 78 29.03 17.28 -31.08
N THR A 79 30.10 16.58 -31.46
CA THR A 79 30.23 15.15 -31.15
C THR A 79 30.40 14.90 -29.65
N GLU A 80 31.17 15.73 -28.95
CA GLU A 80 31.37 15.61 -27.49
C GLU A 80 30.06 15.84 -26.73
N VAL A 81 29.28 16.86 -27.11
CA VAL A 81 27.94 17.11 -26.54
C VAL A 81 27.01 15.92 -26.80
N ARG A 82 26.96 15.41 -28.04
CA ARG A 82 26.10 14.28 -28.38
C ARG A 82 26.48 13.00 -27.63
N GLU A 83 27.78 12.73 -27.49
CA GLU A 83 28.26 11.58 -26.70
C GLU A 83 27.95 11.75 -25.21
N PHE A 84 28.10 12.96 -24.67
CA PHE A 84 27.76 13.27 -23.29
C PHE A 84 26.27 13.06 -23.02
N GLU A 85 25.39 13.56 -23.89
CA GLU A 85 23.95 13.32 -23.83
C GLU A 85 23.60 11.84 -23.93
N GLN A 86 24.19 11.10 -24.87
CA GLN A 86 23.97 9.65 -25.00
C GLN A 86 24.42 8.88 -23.75
N ARG A 87 25.55 9.25 -23.14
CA ARG A 87 26.02 8.65 -21.89
C ARG A 87 25.08 8.97 -20.73
N ASN A 88 24.57 10.20 -20.65
CA ASN A 88 23.60 10.59 -19.64
C ASN A 88 22.29 9.82 -19.81
N LEU A 89 21.72 9.79 -21.01
CA LEU A 89 20.50 9.01 -21.33
C LEU A 89 20.67 7.53 -20.99
N ARG A 90 21.83 6.93 -21.30
CA ARG A 90 22.11 5.54 -20.93
C ARG A 90 22.15 5.35 -19.41
N THR A 91 22.76 6.29 -18.69
CA THR A 91 22.80 6.27 -17.22
C THR A 91 21.39 6.38 -16.62
N TYR A 92 20.56 7.30 -17.13
CA TYR A 92 19.17 7.45 -16.69
C TYR A 92 18.34 6.21 -17.02
N ALA A 93 18.48 5.64 -18.21
CA ALA A 93 17.81 4.41 -18.60
C ALA A 93 18.20 3.22 -17.71
N LEU A 94 19.49 3.07 -17.38
CA LEU A 94 19.95 2.03 -16.46
C LEU A 94 19.40 2.22 -15.04
N LYS A 95 19.42 3.45 -14.52
CA LYS A 95 18.85 3.77 -13.19
C LYS A 95 17.35 3.49 -13.14
N ALA A 96 16.61 3.85 -14.19
CA ALA A 96 15.19 3.56 -14.26
C ALA A 96 14.90 2.06 -14.38
N ALA A 97 15.67 1.32 -15.17
CA ALA A 97 15.56 -0.13 -15.23
C ALA A 97 15.80 -0.77 -13.85
N GLU A 98 16.85 -0.35 -13.14
CA GLU A 98 17.15 -0.81 -11.78
C GLU A 98 15.99 -0.48 -10.82
N LYS A 99 15.46 0.75 -10.86
CA LYS A 99 14.30 1.14 -10.04
C LYS A 99 13.06 0.32 -10.36
N VAL A 100 12.71 0.10 -11.63
CA VAL A 100 11.58 -0.75 -12.03
C VAL A 100 11.77 -2.17 -11.52
N THR A 101 12.98 -2.72 -11.59
CA THR A 101 13.25 -4.05 -11.02
C THR A 101 13.13 -4.08 -9.50
N ASN A 102 13.52 -3.02 -8.78
CA ASN A 102 13.34 -2.92 -7.33
C ASN A 102 11.86 -2.78 -6.95
N LEU A 103 11.10 -1.92 -7.64
CA LEU A 103 9.65 -1.79 -7.43
C LEU A 103 8.93 -3.12 -7.69
N SER A 104 9.31 -3.82 -8.77
CA SER A 104 8.76 -5.14 -9.10
C SER A 104 9.06 -6.18 -8.00
N LYS A 105 10.27 -6.19 -7.43
CA LYS A 105 10.62 -7.06 -6.30
C LYS A 105 9.81 -6.75 -5.05
N GLU A 106 9.66 -5.48 -4.69
CA GLU A 106 8.89 -5.09 -3.50
C GLU A 106 7.39 -5.36 -3.68
N LEU A 107 6.84 -5.16 -4.88
CA LEU A 107 5.46 -5.55 -5.20
C LEU A 107 5.27 -7.07 -5.12
N SER A 108 6.22 -7.85 -5.64
CA SER A 108 6.20 -9.32 -5.51
C SER A 108 6.30 -9.75 -4.05
N ARG A 109 7.08 -9.04 -3.23
CA ARG A 109 7.19 -9.30 -1.79
C ARG A 109 5.87 -8.99 -1.08
N LEU A 110 5.23 -7.85 -1.41
CA LEU A 110 3.91 -7.49 -0.92
C LEU A 110 2.85 -8.52 -1.34
N SER A 111 2.89 -9.01 -2.59
CA SER A 111 1.93 -10.02 -3.04
C SER A 111 2.10 -11.34 -2.31
N THR A 112 3.34 -11.81 -2.13
CA THR A 112 3.62 -13.02 -1.35
C THR A 112 3.16 -12.86 0.08
N TYR A 113 3.48 -11.73 0.72
CA TYR A 113 3.04 -11.39 2.05
C TYR A 113 1.51 -11.47 2.17
N LEU A 114 0.77 -10.78 1.29
CA LEU A 114 -0.70 -10.82 1.31
C LEU A 114 -1.29 -12.21 1.01
N GLN A 115 -0.61 -13.01 0.19
CA GLN A 115 -1.03 -14.36 -0.18
C GLN A 115 -0.81 -15.37 0.95
N GLU A 116 0.29 -15.25 1.70
CA GLU A 116 0.54 -16.02 2.92
C GLU A 116 -0.56 -15.76 3.96
N GLU A 117 -1.01 -14.52 4.12
CA GLU A 117 -2.11 -14.21 5.06
C GLU A 117 -3.47 -14.70 4.62
N LEU A 118 -3.72 -14.76 3.31
CA LEU A 118 -4.96 -15.33 2.80
C LEU A 118 -5.01 -16.85 3.06
N GLN A 119 -3.85 -17.49 3.19
CA GLN A 119 -3.70 -18.91 3.50
C GLN A 119 -3.60 -19.20 5.01
N TYR A 120 -3.29 -18.19 5.84
CA TYR A 120 -3.20 -18.35 7.28
C TYR A 120 -4.59 -18.40 7.92
N THR A 121 -5.01 -19.58 8.40
CA THR A 121 -6.32 -19.80 9.04
C THR A 121 -6.24 -20.14 10.53
N GLU A 122 -5.04 -20.23 11.11
CA GLU A 122 -4.82 -20.66 12.49
C GLU A 122 -4.87 -19.50 13.50
N TYR A 123 -5.99 -18.79 13.57
CA TYR A 123 -6.21 -17.78 14.61
C TYR A 123 -6.89 -18.41 15.83
N GLN A 124 -6.44 -18.07 17.05
CA GLN A 124 -7.03 -18.61 18.29
C GLN A 124 -8.38 -17.94 18.61
N SER A 125 -8.64 -16.75 18.06
CA SER A 125 -9.89 -16.02 18.22
C SER A 125 -10.20 -15.10 17.03
N ALA A 126 -11.48 -14.78 16.84
CA ALA A 126 -11.93 -13.85 15.79
C ALA A 126 -11.45 -12.40 16.02
N GLU A 127 -11.23 -11.99 17.27
CA GLU A 127 -10.64 -10.67 17.59
C GLU A 127 -9.16 -10.62 17.21
N GLU A 128 -8.41 -11.69 17.45
CA GLU A 128 -7.01 -11.80 17.04
C GLU A 128 -6.86 -11.85 15.51
N GLU A 129 -7.77 -12.55 14.82
CA GLU A 129 -7.84 -12.53 13.35
C GLU A 129 -8.09 -11.11 12.82
N LEU A 130 -9.05 -10.38 13.40
CA LEU A 130 -9.36 -9.01 12.97
C LEU A 130 -8.20 -8.05 13.24
N PHE A 131 -7.60 -8.12 14.43
CA PHE A 131 -6.46 -7.26 14.79
C PHE A 131 -5.25 -7.54 13.91
N ALA A 132 -4.93 -8.83 13.68
CA ALA A 132 -3.85 -9.21 12.77
C ALA A 132 -4.12 -8.70 11.35
N LYS A 133 -5.36 -8.83 10.84
CA LYS A 133 -5.73 -8.29 9.52
C LYS A 133 -5.60 -6.78 9.46
N GLU A 134 -5.99 -6.06 10.51
CA GLU A 134 -5.89 -4.59 10.57
C GLU A 134 -4.42 -4.12 10.56
N GLU A 135 -3.58 -4.67 11.45
CA GLU A 135 -2.15 -4.33 11.52
C GLU A 135 -1.41 -4.62 10.19
N ARG A 136 -1.79 -5.71 9.51
CA ARG A 136 -1.19 -6.12 8.24
C ARG A 136 -1.66 -5.27 7.07
N ILE A 137 -2.93 -4.83 7.07
CA ILE A 137 -3.43 -3.84 6.11
C ILE A 137 -2.68 -2.52 6.31
N GLU A 138 -2.46 -2.09 7.55
CA GLU A 138 -1.66 -0.89 7.83
C GLU A 138 -0.21 -1.03 7.34
N SER A 139 0.42 -2.19 7.56
CA SER A 139 1.75 -2.51 7.03
C SER A 139 1.78 -2.47 5.49
N ALA A 140 0.79 -3.08 4.83
CA ALA A 140 0.67 -3.06 3.37
C ALA A 140 0.47 -1.63 2.83
N ILE A 141 -0.32 -0.80 3.51
CA ILE A 141 -0.49 0.62 3.19
C ILE A 141 0.85 1.36 3.31
N HIS A 142 1.65 1.07 4.36
CA HIS A 142 2.96 1.69 4.53
C HIS A 142 3.96 1.28 3.43
N ILE A 143 3.97 0.00 3.03
CA ILE A 143 4.81 -0.49 1.92
C ILE A 143 4.38 0.19 0.61
N LEU A 144 3.08 0.25 0.33
CA LEU A 144 2.55 0.96 -0.84
C LEU A 144 2.91 2.45 -0.82
N GLY A 145 2.83 3.11 0.35
CA GLY A 145 3.24 4.51 0.51
C GLY A 145 4.73 4.72 0.25
N SER A 146 5.57 3.78 0.69
CA SER A 146 7.01 3.79 0.41
C SER A 146 7.30 3.60 -1.09
N LEU A 147 6.59 2.67 -1.75
CA LEU A 147 6.71 2.44 -3.20
C LEU A 147 6.27 3.66 -4.00
N ARG A 148 5.19 4.32 -3.58
CA ARG A 148 4.74 5.57 -4.16
C ARG A 148 5.79 6.67 -4.02
N SER A 149 6.38 6.85 -2.85
CA SER A 149 7.45 7.83 -2.62
C SER A 149 8.69 7.58 -3.51
N ILE A 150 9.08 6.31 -3.68
CA ILE A 150 10.18 5.92 -4.59
C ILE A 150 9.81 6.23 -6.05
N ASN A 151 8.56 6.03 -6.44
CA ASN A 151 8.07 6.38 -7.77
C ASN A 151 8.07 7.91 -7.98
N ASP A 152 7.54 8.68 -7.03
CA ASP A 152 7.46 10.14 -7.10
C ASP A 152 8.85 10.78 -7.20
N THR A 153 9.83 10.30 -6.41
CA THR A 153 11.23 10.72 -6.54
C THR A 153 11.85 10.31 -7.88
N SER A 154 11.45 9.17 -8.46
CA SER A 154 11.92 8.76 -9.78
C SER A 154 11.35 9.61 -10.91
N LEU A 155 10.09 10.03 -10.83
CA LEU A 155 9.48 10.96 -11.77
C LEU A 155 10.15 12.33 -11.69
N SER A 156 10.55 12.77 -10.49
CA SER A 156 11.34 14.00 -10.31
C SER A 156 12.69 13.93 -11.01
N ASP A 157 13.39 12.79 -10.99
CA ASP A 157 14.66 12.62 -11.71
C ASP A 157 14.47 12.75 -13.24
N TRP A 158 13.33 12.28 -13.75
CA TRP A 158 12.97 12.39 -15.17
C TRP A 158 12.46 13.78 -15.57
N GLN A 159 11.91 14.53 -14.64
CA GLN A 159 11.46 15.91 -14.87
C GLN A 159 12.61 16.84 -15.29
N GLY A 160 13.86 16.53 -14.90
CA GLY A 160 15.04 17.25 -15.40
C GLY A 160 15.42 16.95 -16.86
N VAL A 161 14.96 15.83 -17.42
CA VAL A 161 15.31 15.34 -18.76
C VAL A 161 14.16 15.50 -19.77
N ILE A 162 12.92 15.36 -19.29
CA ILE A 162 11.68 15.31 -20.09
C ILE A 162 10.65 16.35 -19.56
N GLY A 163 11.08 17.29 -18.71
CA GLY A 163 10.19 18.16 -17.93
C GLY A 163 9.08 18.85 -18.70
N ALA A 164 9.38 19.41 -19.88
CA ALA A 164 8.38 20.11 -20.70
C ALA A 164 7.25 19.18 -21.18
N GLU A 165 7.59 17.97 -21.62
CA GLU A 165 6.63 16.98 -22.14
C GLU A 165 5.84 16.33 -20.98
N LEU A 166 6.47 16.14 -19.82
CA LEU A 166 5.83 15.67 -18.59
C LEU A 166 4.85 16.70 -18.01
N ASP A 167 5.24 17.98 -17.99
CA ASP A 167 4.38 19.06 -17.50
C ASP A 167 3.17 19.26 -18.42
N GLU A 168 3.35 19.13 -19.75
CA GLU A 168 2.25 19.13 -20.72
C GLU A 168 1.29 17.95 -20.50
N GLN A 169 1.82 16.75 -20.24
CA GLN A 169 1.00 15.59 -19.88
C GLN A 169 0.24 15.80 -18.57
N ARG A 170 0.88 16.33 -17.52
CA ARG A 170 0.20 16.63 -16.25
C ARG A 170 -0.91 17.65 -16.41
N GLN A 171 -0.67 18.73 -17.16
CA GLN A 171 -1.73 19.70 -17.46
C GLN A 171 -2.88 19.04 -18.21
N THR A 172 -2.59 18.14 -19.15
CA THR A 172 -3.63 17.39 -19.87
C THR A 172 -4.41 16.47 -18.94
N GLU A 173 -3.74 15.81 -17.99
CA GLU A 173 -4.37 14.95 -16.98
C GLU A 173 -5.20 15.76 -15.97
N GLU A 174 -4.71 16.90 -15.52
CA GLU A 174 -5.45 17.83 -14.64
C GLU A 174 -6.71 18.34 -15.34
N VAL A 175 -6.61 18.79 -16.59
CA VAL A 175 -7.77 19.21 -17.39
C VAL A 175 -8.77 18.07 -17.57
N ARG A 176 -8.29 16.84 -17.81
CA ARG A 176 -9.17 15.65 -17.88
C ARG A 176 -9.84 15.33 -16.54
N ALA A 177 -9.12 15.46 -15.44
CA ALA A 177 -9.65 15.22 -14.09
C ALA A 177 -10.71 16.27 -13.71
N GLU A 178 -10.48 17.54 -14.04
CA GLU A 178 -11.45 18.62 -13.86
C GLU A 178 -12.70 18.38 -14.71
N ALA A 179 -12.54 18.00 -15.99
CA ALA A 179 -13.65 17.67 -16.88
C ALA A 179 -14.48 16.49 -16.35
N LEU A 180 -13.83 15.46 -15.79
CA LEU A 180 -14.52 14.35 -15.14
C LEU A 180 -15.27 14.79 -13.88
N GLY A 181 -14.66 15.66 -13.06
CA GLY A 181 -15.28 16.28 -11.90
C GLY A 181 -16.57 17.00 -12.27
N GLU A 182 -16.52 17.83 -13.30
CA GLU A 182 -17.67 18.56 -13.81
C GLU A 182 -18.77 17.61 -14.33
N LEU A 183 -18.40 16.56 -15.08
CA LEU A 183 -19.34 15.54 -15.52
C LEU A 183 -20.02 14.84 -14.35
N THR A 184 -19.28 14.50 -13.29
CA THR A 184 -19.87 13.90 -12.08
C THR A 184 -20.80 14.84 -11.34
N ASP A 185 -20.48 16.14 -11.25
CA ASP A 185 -21.34 17.13 -10.62
C ASP A 185 -22.63 17.37 -11.42
N ARG A 186 -22.53 17.37 -12.75
CA ARG A 186 -23.69 17.36 -13.66
C ARG A 186 -24.54 16.10 -13.46
N LEU A 187 -23.92 14.94 -13.28
CA LEU A 187 -24.63 13.68 -13.00
C LEU A 187 -25.35 13.72 -11.64
N ALA A 188 -24.71 14.29 -10.61
CA ALA A 188 -25.28 14.43 -9.27
C ALA A 188 -26.42 15.47 -9.22
N THR A 189 -26.38 16.50 -10.08
CA THR A 189 -27.47 17.48 -10.22
C THR A 189 -28.64 16.91 -11.01
N LEU A 190 -28.39 16.13 -12.07
CA LEU A 190 -29.42 15.36 -12.78
C LEU A 190 -30.09 14.33 -11.86
N GLU A 191 -29.34 13.67 -10.99
CA GLU A 191 -29.89 12.74 -9.99
C GLU A 191 -30.83 13.45 -9.00
N ARG A 192 -30.46 14.64 -8.53
CA ARG A 192 -31.34 15.46 -7.68
C ARG A 192 -32.60 15.92 -8.41
N ALA A 193 -32.49 16.27 -9.68
CA ALA A 193 -33.63 16.67 -10.50
C ALA A 193 -34.56 15.49 -10.85
N SER A 194 -33.99 14.32 -11.14
CA SER A 194 -34.72 13.09 -11.46
C SER A 194 -35.43 12.51 -10.22
N ALA A 195 -34.91 12.72 -9.02
CA ALA A 195 -35.56 12.32 -7.77
C ALA A 195 -36.89 13.07 -7.52
N GLU A 196 -37.10 14.23 -8.14
CA GLU A 196 -38.32 15.03 -7.96
C GLU A 196 -39.41 14.72 -9.01
N ASN A 197 -39.06 14.26 -10.23
CA ASN A 197 -40.03 13.90 -11.28
C ASN A 197 -39.35 13.01 -12.33
N VAL A 198 -39.77 11.73 -12.55
CA VAL A 198 -39.72 10.94 -13.83
C VAL A 198 -39.81 9.40 -13.60
N PRO A 199 -40.31 8.58 -14.58
CA PRO A 199 -40.54 7.14 -14.48
C PRO A 199 -39.29 6.24 -14.58
N VAL A 200 -39.45 4.99 -14.10
CA VAL A 200 -38.48 3.89 -13.89
C VAL A 200 -37.50 3.58 -15.05
N THR A 201 -37.76 3.99 -16.30
CA THR A 201 -36.92 3.69 -17.47
C THR A 201 -35.67 4.58 -17.61
N GLU A 202 -35.74 5.87 -17.25
CA GLU A 202 -34.56 6.76 -17.30
C GLU A 202 -33.53 6.41 -16.21
N ASP A 203 -33.99 5.76 -15.14
CA ASP A 203 -33.21 5.37 -13.99
C ASP A 203 -32.18 4.24 -14.31
N LEU A 204 -32.46 3.43 -15.35
CA LEU A 204 -31.54 2.40 -15.85
C LEU A 204 -30.42 3.00 -16.70
N GLU A 205 -30.71 4.01 -17.51
CA GLU A 205 -29.73 4.71 -18.35
C GLU A 205 -28.77 5.54 -17.48
N ILE A 206 -29.29 6.22 -16.46
CA ILE A 206 -28.48 6.93 -15.46
C ILE A 206 -27.56 5.95 -14.71
N LYS A 207 -28.05 4.75 -14.38
CA LYS A 207 -27.23 3.70 -13.74
C LYS A 207 -26.15 3.13 -14.68
N ALA A 208 -26.41 3.04 -15.98
CA ALA A 208 -25.44 2.62 -16.99
C ALA A 208 -24.34 3.66 -17.18
N LEU A 209 -24.71 4.94 -17.38
CA LEU A 209 -23.79 6.08 -17.41
C LEU A 209 -22.92 6.15 -16.14
N LYS A 210 -23.50 5.88 -14.96
CA LYS A 210 -22.74 5.79 -13.70
C LYS A 210 -21.70 4.67 -13.65
N ARG A 211 -21.89 3.58 -14.40
CA ARG A 211 -20.88 2.50 -14.49
C ARG A 211 -19.78 2.89 -15.46
N GLU A 212 -20.13 3.51 -16.58
CA GLU A 212 -19.17 3.96 -17.60
C GLU A 212 -18.27 5.08 -17.07
N VAL A 213 -18.84 6.09 -16.40
CA VAL A 213 -18.07 7.15 -15.74
C VAL A 213 -17.17 6.57 -14.64
N ARG A 214 -17.63 5.53 -13.91
CA ARG A 214 -16.79 4.83 -12.93
C ARG A 214 -15.65 4.05 -13.55
N ALA A 215 -15.91 3.38 -14.68
CA ALA A 215 -14.88 2.65 -15.42
C ALA A 215 -13.81 3.61 -15.93
N LEU A 216 -14.23 4.74 -16.52
CA LEU A 216 -13.33 5.80 -16.98
C LEU A 216 -12.54 6.45 -15.84
N ALA A 217 -13.17 6.74 -14.70
CA ALA A 217 -12.49 7.32 -13.55
C ALA A 217 -11.49 6.35 -12.88
N ALA A 218 -11.77 5.05 -12.91
CA ALA A 218 -10.85 4.03 -12.39
C ALA A 218 -9.60 3.87 -13.28
N ASP A 219 -9.77 4.00 -14.59
CA ASP A 219 -8.69 3.88 -15.57
C ASP A 219 -7.71 5.06 -15.52
N ILE A 220 -8.21 6.27 -15.25
CA ILE A 220 -7.38 7.50 -15.25
C ILE A 220 -6.60 7.69 -13.95
N ASN A 221 -7.15 7.30 -12.79
CA ASN A 221 -6.53 7.61 -11.50
C ASN A 221 -5.97 6.39 -10.74
N GLY A 222 -6.22 5.15 -11.16
CA GLY A 222 -5.79 3.93 -10.44
C GLY A 222 -6.35 3.78 -9.01
N ILE A 223 -7.04 4.79 -8.51
CA ILE A 223 -7.70 4.85 -7.21
C ILE A 223 -9.14 4.41 -7.46
N SER A 224 -9.54 3.26 -6.90
CA SER A 224 -10.96 2.88 -6.89
C SER A 224 -11.73 3.94 -6.10
N PHE A 225 -12.38 4.86 -6.81
CA PHE A 225 -13.28 5.81 -6.20
C PHE A 225 -14.48 5.02 -5.69
N ARG A 226 -14.44 4.64 -4.41
CA ARG A 226 -15.65 4.24 -3.70
C ARG A 226 -16.41 5.54 -3.43
N PRO A 227 -17.57 5.79 -4.06
CA PRO A 227 -18.37 6.96 -3.71
C PRO A 227 -18.57 6.92 -2.20
N LYS A 228 -18.25 8.03 -1.51
CA LYS A 228 -18.54 8.17 -0.08
C LYS A 228 -20.01 7.84 0.07
N LYS A 229 -20.34 6.71 0.72
CA LYS A 229 -21.73 6.34 1.01
C LYS A 229 -22.36 7.57 1.66
N VAL A 230 -23.30 8.19 0.96
CA VAL A 230 -24.06 9.33 1.49
C VAL A 230 -24.70 8.82 2.78
N ARG A 231 -24.17 9.27 3.92
CA ARG A 231 -24.73 8.92 5.21
C ARG A 231 -26.01 9.72 5.33
N LEU A 232 -27.16 9.05 5.28
CA LEU A 232 -28.44 9.71 5.56
C LEU A 232 -28.35 10.42 6.92
N PRO A 233 -28.81 11.68 7.02
CA PRO A 233 -28.77 12.43 8.25
C PRO A 233 -29.63 11.74 9.31
N TYR A 234 -29.24 11.91 10.59
CA TYR A 234 -30.09 11.48 11.69
C TYR A 234 -31.30 12.42 11.78
N ARG A 235 -32.51 11.85 11.85
CA ARG A 235 -33.72 12.60 12.14
C ARG A 235 -34.02 12.52 13.63
N GLU A 236 -34.45 13.63 14.21
CA GLU A 236 -35.00 13.67 15.55
C GLU A 236 -36.48 13.29 15.51
N VAL A 237 -36.85 12.32 16.33
CA VAL A 237 -38.13 11.62 16.29
C VAL A 237 -38.70 11.68 17.69
N VAL A 238 -39.97 12.06 17.78
CA VAL A 238 -40.75 12.05 19.02
C VAL A 238 -41.86 11.03 18.82
N ALA A 239 -41.88 9.99 19.66
CA ALA A 239 -42.90 8.96 19.63
C ALA A 239 -43.38 8.62 21.05
N PRO A 240 -44.68 8.33 21.25
CA PRO A 240 -45.22 8.00 22.56
C PRO A 240 -44.73 6.61 23.01
N CYS A 241 -44.34 6.49 24.27
CA CYS A 241 -43.95 5.22 24.86
C CYS A 241 -45.14 4.25 24.88
N PRO A 242 -45.01 2.99 24.42
CA PRO A 242 -46.12 2.03 24.42
C PRO A 242 -46.58 1.60 25.83
N VAL A 243 -45.77 1.85 26.87
CA VAL A 243 -46.06 1.44 28.25
C VAL A 243 -46.74 2.56 29.05
N CYS A 244 -46.24 3.79 28.98
CA CYS A 244 -46.73 4.92 29.78
C CYS A 244 -47.34 6.06 28.95
N ASN A 245 -47.32 5.96 27.62
CA ASN A 245 -47.82 6.97 26.68
C ASN A 245 -47.18 8.37 26.79
N VAL A 246 -46.03 8.48 27.47
CA VAL A 246 -45.23 9.72 27.51
C VAL A 246 -44.33 9.78 26.28
N ASP A 247 -44.22 10.96 25.68
CA ASP A 247 -43.37 11.19 24.51
C ASP A 247 -41.88 10.96 24.80
N VAL A 248 -41.24 10.16 23.97
CA VAL A 248 -39.81 9.88 24.03
C VAL A 248 -39.13 10.43 22.79
N SER A 249 -38.18 11.33 22.99
CA SER A 249 -37.37 11.93 21.91
C SER A 249 -36.09 11.12 21.68
N PHE A 250 -35.82 10.70 20.45
CA PHE A 250 -34.58 10.02 20.06
C PHE A 250 -34.18 10.33 18.62
N ARG A 251 -32.92 10.03 18.28
CA ARG A 251 -32.38 10.19 16.92
C ARG A 251 -32.20 8.84 16.22
N LEU A 252 -32.82 8.67 15.05
CA LEU A 252 -32.74 7.45 14.23
C LEU A 252 -32.49 7.82 12.76
N ARG A 253 -31.85 6.94 12.00
CA ARG A 253 -31.70 7.09 10.55
C ARG A 253 -32.89 6.46 9.84
N GLU A 254 -33.38 7.11 8.80
CA GLU A 254 -34.46 6.58 7.94
C GLU A 254 -33.88 5.57 6.94
N ARG A 255 -33.43 4.43 7.47
CA ARG A 255 -32.91 3.33 6.67
C ARG A 255 -33.65 2.07 7.06
N ASP A 256 -34.16 1.35 6.07
CA ASP A 256 -34.92 0.13 6.32
C ASP A 256 -34.14 -0.88 7.17
N GLY A 257 -34.77 -1.34 8.24
CA GLY A 257 -34.17 -2.26 9.22
C GLY A 257 -33.20 -1.61 10.23
N GLU A 258 -33.02 -0.28 10.21
CA GLU A 258 -32.24 0.41 11.24
C GLU A 258 -32.97 0.33 12.58
N ILE A 259 -32.27 -0.14 13.60
CA ILE A 259 -32.79 -0.37 14.94
C ILE A 259 -31.97 0.38 16.00
N LYS A 260 -32.65 0.86 17.04
CA LYS A 260 -32.03 1.58 18.15
C LYS A 260 -32.68 1.23 19.48
N ALA A 261 -31.86 0.95 20.49
CA ALA A 261 -32.32 0.81 21.86
C ALA A 261 -32.62 2.21 22.45
N VAL A 262 -33.80 2.36 23.03
CA VAL A 262 -34.28 3.59 23.65
C VAL A 262 -34.83 3.24 25.02
N GLN A 263 -34.48 4.01 26.06
CA GLN A 263 -35.05 3.84 27.39
C GLN A 263 -36.02 4.99 27.67
N CYS A 264 -37.24 4.67 28.11
CA CYS A 264 -38.20 5.69 28.53
C CYS A 264 -37.74 6.31 29.87
N LYS A 265 -37.65 7.65 29.94
CA LYS A 265 -37.25 8.35 31.17
C LYS A 265 -38.32 8.36 32.28
N HIS A 266 -39.58 8.08 31.93
CA HIS A 266 -40.69 8.15 32.88
C HIS A 266 -41.00 6.81 33.55
N CYS A 267 -41.09 5.72 32.78
CA CYS A 267 -41.39 4.38 33.30
C CYS A 267 -40.18 3.43 33.28
N GLU A 268 -39.00 3.91 32.91
CA GLU A 268 -37.73 3.16 32.84
C GLU A 268 -37.75 1.93 31.91
N SER A 269 -38.82 1.72 31.14
CA SER A 269 -38.95 0.58 30.22
C SER A 269 -37.94 0.66 29.07
N ASN A 270 -37.31 -0.46 28.75
CA ASN A 270 -36.47 -0.62 27.57
C ASN A 270 -37.32 -0.82 26.31
N LEU A 271 -37.06 -0.02 25.29
CA LEU A 271 -37.79 0.02 24.02
C LEU A 271 -36.82 -0.20 22.85
N ILE A 272 -37.35 -0.70 21.73
CA ILE A 272 -36.66 -0.83 20.45
C ILE A 272 -37.38 0.08 19.46
N ALA A 273 -36.65 1.04 18.89
CA ALA A 273 -37.09 1.84 17.77
C ALA A 273 -36.59 1.21 16.47
N GLU A 274 -37.49 0.94 15.53
CA GLU A 274 -37.20 0.32 14.23
C GLU A 274 -37.79 1.19 13.11
N TYR A 275 -37.01 1.47 12.07
CA TYR A 275 -37.51 2.13 10.86
C TYR A 275 -37.87 1.09 9.80
N ARG A 276 -39.12 1.15 9.30
CA ARG A 276 -39.59 0.41 8.13
C ARG A 276 -40.12 1.38 7.09
N GLU A 277 -39.78 1.17 5.81
CA GLU A 277 -40.24 2.06 4.73
C GLU A 277 -41.79 2.16 4.66
N ASP A 278 -42.50 1.05 4.87
CA ASP A 278 -43.97 1.01 4.77
C ASP A 278 -44.71 1.68 5.93
N LYS A 279 -44.13 1.63 7.14
CA LYS A 279 -44.81 2.00 8.40
C LYS A 279 -44.16 3.17 9.12
N GLY A 280 -43.04 3.67 8.62
CA GLY A 280 -42.20 4.65 9.29
C GLY A 280 -41.54 4.08 10.54
N ILE A 281 -41.44 4.91 11.58
CA ILE A 281 -40.73 4.57 12.81
C ILE A 281 -41.70 3.91 13.79
N ILE A 282 -41.40 2.68 14.17
CA ILE A 282 -42.17 1.90 15.12
C ILE A 282 -41.37 1.82 16.41
N LEU A 283 -42.01 2.14 17.53
CA LEU A 283 -41.45 1.99 18.88
C LEU A 283 -42.15 0.84 19.59
N ARG A 284 -41.42 -0.21 19.95
CA ARG A 284 -41.94 -1.41 20.62
C ARG A 284 -41.21 -1.70 21.91
N GLN A 285 -41.89 -2.34 22.87
CA GLN A 285 -41.26 -2.73 24.13
C GLN A 285 -40.30 -3.91 23.89
N ARG A 286 -39.10 -3.82 24.48
CA ARG A 286 -38.09 -4.89 24.46
C ARG A 286 -38.55 -6.04 25.34
N GLN A 287 -38.53 -7.26 24.81
CA GLN A 287 -39.00 -8.46 25.50
C GLN A 287 -37.90 -9.53 25.53
N GLU A 288 -37.95 -10.37 26.55
CA GLU A 288 -37.18 -11.61 26.61
C GLU A 288 -37.95 -12.69 25.85
N ILE A 289 -37.31 -13.29 24.86
CA ILE A 289 -37.91 -14.32 24.01
C ILE A 289 -37.36 -15.67 24.48
N PRO A 290 -38.22 -16.64 24.82
CA PRO A 290 -37.77 -17.99 25.14
C PRO A 290 -37.32 -18.70 23.86
N GLU A 291 -36.02 -18.98 23.75
CA GLU A 291 -35.42 -19.62 22.58
C GLU A 291 -35.02 -21.07 22.89
N PRO A 292 -35.42 -22.06 22.08
CA PRO A 292 -34.99 -23.43 22.25
C PRO A 292 -33.54 -23.61 21.79
N ILE A 293 -32.69 -24.16 22.65
CA ILE A 293 -31.28 -24.44 22.35
C ILE A 293 -30.90 -25.87 22.73
N HIS A 294 -29.81 -26.35 22.15
CA HIS A 294 -29.21 -27.64 22.48
C HIS A 294 -27.88 -27.42 23.20
N CYS A 295 -27.63 -28.18 24.27
CA CYS A 295 -26.35 -28.16 24.94
C CYS A 295 -25.26 -28.72 24.01
N PRO A 296 -24.15 -28.01 23.75
CA PRO A 296 -23.07 -28.51 22.89
C PRO A 296 -22.29 -29.71 23.46
N GLU A 297 -22.36 -29.97 24.79
CA GLU A 297 -21.68 -31.12 25.42
C GLU A 297 -22.57 -32.37 25.47
N CYS A 298 -23.80 -32.26 25.97
CA CYS A 298 -24.70 -33.42 26.17
C CYS A 298 -25.87 -33.48 25.19
N ASN A 299 -26.01 -32.50 24.28
CA ASN A 299 -27.10 -32.36 23.31
C ASN A 299 -28.51 -32.31 23.92
N PHE A 300 -28.64 -32.02 25.21
CA PHE A 300 -29.93 -31.85 25.87
C PHE A 300 -30.66 -30.60 25.36
N PRO A 301 -31.92 -30.69 24.90
CA PRO A 301 -32.71 -29.55 24.50
C PRO A 301 -33.29 -28.83 25.73
N PHE A 302 -33.13 -27.51 25.81
CA PHE A 302 -33.72 -26.67 26.85
C PHE A 302 -33.98 -25.26 26.34
N THR A 303 -34.81 -24.50 27.03
CA THR A 303 -35.18 -23.12 26.66
C THR A 303 -34.40 -22.10 27.48
N VAL A 304 -33.99 -21.02 26.83
CA VAL A 304 -33.29 -19.91 27.47
C VAL A 304 -34.01 -18.61 27.13
N ASP A 305 -34.29 -17.82 28.14
CA ASP A 305 -34.81 -16.47 27.95
C ASP A 305 -33.68 -15.58 27.45
N LEU A 306 -33.79 -15.17 26.18
CA LEU A 306 -32.82 -14.32 25.52
C LEU A 306 -33.51 -13.05 25.02
N ASP A 307 -32.95 -11.93 25.43
CA ASP A 307 -33.36 -10.61 24.99
C ASP A 307 -33.36 -10.52 23.45
N GLU A 308 -34.40 -9.92 22.88
CA GLU A 308 -34.59 -9.74 21.43
C GLU A 308 -33.50 -8.88 20.75
N TRP A 309 -32.73 -8.11 21.53
CA TRP A 309 -31.71 -7.23 20.96
C TRP A 309 -30.64 -8.00 20.16
N PRO A 310 -30.24 -7.54 18.96
CA PRO A 310 -29.34 -8.29 18.06
C PRO A 310 -28.00 -8.71 18.63
N SER A 311 -27.49 -7.97 19.62
CA SER A 311 -26.21 -8.26 20.27
C SER A 311 -26.42 -8.80 21.70
N ALA A 312 -27.63 -9.22 22.04
CA ALA A 312 -27.93 -9.81 23.33
C ALA A 312 -27.15 -11.11 23.51
N SER A 313 -26.65 -11.32 24.73
CA SER A 313 -26.10 -12.60 25.14
C SER A 313 -26.45 -12.90 26.59
N SER A 314 -26.77 -14.17 26.86
CA SER A 314 -27.05 -14.69 28.20
C SER A 314 -26.12 -15.86 28.51
N ASN A 315 -25.78 -16.01 29.79
CA ASN A 315 -25.05 -17.18 30.29
C ASN A 315 -26.03 -18.04 31.08
N THR A 316 -26.13 -19.31 30.73
CA THR A 316 -27.02 -20.26 31.40
C THR A 316 -26.28 -21.55 31.68
N ALA A 317 -26.61 -22.23 32.77
CA ALA A 317 -26.10 -23.57 33.02
C ALA A 317 -27.01 -24.60 32.34
N CYS A 318 -26.44 -25.62 31.72
CA CYS A 318 -27.22 -26.74 31.22
C CYS A 318 -27.88 -27.48 32.41
N PRO A 319 -29.20 -27.75 32.39
CA PRO A 319 -29.86 -28.46 33.49
C PRO A 319 -29.39 -29.92 33.65
N GLN A 320 -28.83 -30.53 32.60
CA GLN A 320 -28.36 -31.92 32.64
C GLN A 320 -26.88 -32.06 33.02
N CYS A 321 -25.97 -31.34 32.35
CA CYS A 321 -24.52 -31.47 32.60
C CYS A 321 -23.92 -30.35 33.47
N GLN A 322 -24.71 -29.33 33.85
CA GLN A 322 -24.30 -28.17 34.64
C GLN A 322 -23.22 -27.27 34.00
N GLU A 323 -22.80 -27.56 32.77
CA GLU A 323 -21.85 -26.71 32.06
C GLU A 323 -22.42 -25.34 31.71
N VAL A 324 -21.59 -24.30 31.83
CA VAL A 324 -21.98 -22.91 31.56
C VAL A 324 -21.88 -22.64 30.07
N ILE A 325 -23.02 -22.32 29.47
CA ILE A 325 -23.15 -22.06 28.04
C ILE A 325 -23.44 -20.56 27.86
N ARG A 326 -22.76 -19.94 26.90
CA ARG A 326 -23.06 -18.59 26.43
C ARG A 326 -23.92 -18.70 25.18
N VAL A 327 -25.11 -18.12 25.24
CA VAL A 327 -26.02 -17.98 24.10
C VAL A 327 -25.97 -16.53 23.66
N SER A 328 -25.77 -16.28 22.37
CA SER A 328 -25.72 -14.93 21.81
C SER A 328 -26.47 -14.85 20.49
N ARG A 329 -27.12 -13.72 20.21
CA ARG A 329 -27.70 -13.44 18.90
C ARG A 329 -26.60 -13.04 17.90
N ALA A 330 -26.69 -13.56 16.68
CA ALA A 330 -25.85 -13.26 15.53
C ALA A 330 -26.71 -12.72 14.37
N ASP A 331 -26.06 -12.19 13.32
CA ASP A 331 -26.70 -11.79 12.07
C ASP A 331 -27.94 -10.90 12.22
N ALA A 332 -27.75 -9.79 12.95
CA ALA A 332 -28.79 -8.81 13.26
C ALA A 332 -29.98 -9.37 14.05
N GLY A 333 -29.77 -10.44 14.82
CA GLY A 333 -30.79 -10.99 15.73
C GLY A 333 -31.46 -12.27 15.23
N LYS A 334 -31.14 -12.72 14.01
CA LYS A 334 -31.80 -13.87 13.35
C LYS A 334 -31.27 -15.21 13.82
N ASP A 335 -29.96 -15.31 14.01
CA ASP A 335 -29.30 -16.58 14.30
C ASP A 335 -28.85 -16.65 15.76
N LEU A 336 -28.86 -17.85 16.33
CA LEU A 336 -28.38 -18.11 17.68
C LEU A 336 -27.02 -18.79 17.64
N ARG A 337 -26.02 -18.15 18.24
CA ARG A 337 -24.70 -18.72 18.46
C ARG A 337 -24.58 -19.21 19.90
N VAL A 338 -24.39 -20.52 20.05
CA VAL A 338 -24.25 -21.22 21.33
C VAL A 338 -22.78 -21.65 21.49
N VAL A 339 -22.11 -21.17 22.53
CA VAL A 339 -20.69 -21.47 22.78
C VAL A 339 -20.50 -21.93 24.22
N LEU A 340 -19.70 -22.99 24.41
CA LEU A 340 -19.25 -23.42 25.72
C LEU A 340 -18.36 -22.36 26.34
N ARG A 341 -18.79 -21.84 27.49
CA ARG A 341 -17.94 -20.98 28.27
C ARG A 341 -17.14 -21.85 29.22
N GLN A 342 -15.95 -22.25 28.79
CA GLN A 342 -15.02 -22.88 29.72
C GLN A 342 -14.81 -21.92 30.90
N PRO A 343 -15.04 -22.36 32.15
CA PRO A 343 -14.77 -21.53 33.31
C PRO A 343 -13.28 -21.21 33.29
N LYS A 344 -12.93 -19.97 32.94
CA LYS A 344 -11.57 -19.44 33.02
C LYS A 344 -11.18 -19.20 34.48
N ALA A 345 -11.43 -20.20 35.34
CA ALA A 345 -10.80 -20.29 36.64
C ALA A 345 -9.39 -20.83 36.40
N LEU A 346 -8.50 -19.94 35.95
CA LEU A 346 -7.07 -20.16 36.13
C LEU A 346 -6.86 -20.35 37.63
N GLN A 347 -6.62 -21.59 38.07
CA GLN A 347 -6.21 -21.84 39.45
C GLN A 347 -5.05 -20.89 39.76
N PRO A 348 -5.16 -20.05 40.80
CA PRO A 348 -4.08 -19.14 41.17
C PRO A 348 -2.83 -19.97 41.45
N ILE A 349 -1.68 -19.51 40.96
CA ILE A 349 -0.41 -20.20 41.14
C ILE A 349 0.00 -20.04 42.60
N THR A 350 -0.23 -21.07 43.39
CA THR A 350 0.23 -21.12 44.79
C THR A 350 1.74 -21.39 44.84
N PRO A 351 2.46 -20.89 45.86
CA PRO A 351 3.89 -21.13 46.00
C PRO A 351 4.24 -22.64 46.06
N GLU A 352 3.36 -23.45 46.64
CA GLU A 352 3.50 -24.91 46.70
C GLU A 352 3.59 -25.56 45.30
N ILE A 353 2.81 -25.06 44.34
CA ILE A 353 2.85 -25.54 42.96
C ILE A 353 4.18 -25.16 42.31
N VAL A 354 4.67 -23.95 42.58
CA VAL A 354 5.97 -23.47 42.06
C VAL A 354 7.11 -24.34 42.58
N ASP A 355 7.10 -24.68 43.87
CA ASP A 355 8.12 -25.54 44.47
C ASP A 355 8.07 -26.98 43.94
N ARG A 356 6.87 -27.55 43.75
CA ARG A 356 6.71 -28.86 43.12
C ARG A 356 7.23 -28.87 41.69
N VAL A 357 6.95 -27.83 40.92
CA VAL A 357 7.47 -27.68 39.55
C VAL A 357 9.00 -27.52 39.59
N ARG A 358 9.56 -26.72 40.50
CA ARG A 358 11.01 -26.55 40.68
C ARG A 358 11.73 -27.88 40.93
N GLN A 359 11.18 -28.71 41.80
CA GLN A 359 11.78 -30.02 42.14
C GLN A 359 11.70 -31.03 40.99
N ALA A 360 10.66 -30.92 40.15
CA ALA A 360 10.47 -31.82 39.00
C ALA A 360 11.24 -31.39 37.74
N LEU A 361 11.73 -30.14 37.68
CA LEU A 361 12.46 -29.65 36.52
C LEU A 361 13.88 -30.24 36.45
N PRO A 362 14.34 -30.72 35.27
CA PRO A 362 15.72 -31.12 35.09
C PRO A 362 16.66 -29.90 35.18
N LYS A 363 17.97 -30.14 35.36
CA LYS A 363 18.97 -29.07 35.32
C LYS A 363 18.91 -28.34 33.96
N GLN A 364 18.94 -27.02 33.98
CA GLN A 364 18.95 -26.20 32.76
C GLN A 364 20.23 -26.42 31.94
N PRO A 365 20.18 -26.32 30.60
CA PRO A 365 19.01 -25.95 29.77
C PRO A 365 18.02 -27.10 29.54
N TRP A 366 16.74 -26.77 29.40
CA TRP A 366 15.67 -27.76 29.20
C TRP A 366 15.37 -28.00 27.72
N PRO A 367 15.15 -29.26 27.29
CA PRO A 367 14.74 -29.56 25.92
C PRO A 367 13.36 -28.99 25.57
N LYS A 368 13.06 -28.86 24.27
CA LYS A 368 11.73 -28.47 23.78
C LYS A 368 10.66 -29.39 24.38
N GLY A 369 9.58 -28.80 24.90
CA GLY A 369 8.45 -29.56 25.45
C GLY A 369 8.56 -29.97 26.93
N VAL A 370 9.61 -29.57 27.67
CA VAL A 370 9.79 -29.97 29.09
C VAL A 370 8.56 -29.71 29.97
N HIS A 371 7.82 -28.63 29.71
CA HIS A 371 6.63 -28.25 30.46
C HIS A 371 5.49 -29.27 30.29
N GLN A 372 5.41 -29.98 29.17
CA GLN A 372 4.43 -31.05 28.94
C GLN A 372 4.81 -32.31 29.73
N THR A 373 6.10 -32.67 29.74
CA THR A 373 6.61 -33.81 30.50
C THR A 373 6.40 -33.62 32.00
N VAL A 374 6.76 -32.44 32.53
CA VAL A 374 6.57 -32.10 33.94
C VAL A 374 5.08 -31.99 34.29
N ALA A 375 4.25 -31.48 33.37
CA ALA A 375 2.79 -31.45 33.54
C ALA A 375 2.18 -32.85 33.67
N ALA A 376 2.62 -33.80 32.83
CA ALA A 376 2.20 -35.19 32.92
C ALA A 376 2.65 -35.84 34.25
N GLN A 377 3.89 -35.59 34.68
CA GLN A 377 4.44 -36.12 35.93
C GLN A 377 3.71 -35.59 37.18
N LEU A 378 3.36 -34.31 37.19
CA LEU A 378 2.71 -33.66 38.33
C LEU A 378 1.17 -33.68 38.29
N GLN A 379 0.58 -34.22 37.22
CA GLN A 379 -0.86 -34.19 36.93
C GLN A 379 -1.43 -32.76 36.91
N LEU A 380 -0.68 -31.82 36.34
CA LEU A 380 -1.06 -30.42 36.19
C LEU A 380 -1.34 -30.10 34.72
N ARG A 381 -2.08 -29.01 34.44
CA ARG A 381 -2.22 -28.51 33.07
C ARG A 381 -0.88 -27.94 32.57
N PRO A 382 -0.48 -28.18 31.31
CA PRO A 382 0.77 -27.64 30.75
C PRO A 382 0.92 -26.12 30.90
N GLN A 383 -0.19 -25.38 30.76
CA GLN A 383 -0.21 -23.92 30.97
C GLN A 383 0.14 -23.52 32.42
N THR A 384 -0.28 -24.30 33.42
CA THR A 384 0.05 -24.04 34.83
C THR A 384 1.55 -24.21 35.07
N VAL A 385 2.14 -25.28 34.52
CA VAL A 385 3.59 -25.54 34.61
C VAL A 385 4.38 -24.45 33.89
N GLN A 386 3.97 -24.05 32.68
CA GLN A 386 4.62 -22.97 31.94
C GLN A 386 4.61 -21.65 32.71
N LYS A 387 3.50 -21.29 33.36
CA LYS A 387 3.42 -20.08 34.20
C LYS A 387 4.27 -20.19 35.47
N ALA A 388 4.31 -21.36 36.10
CA ALA A 388 5.19 -21.60 37.25
C ALA A 388 6.68 -21.47 36.86
N MET A 389 7.06 -21.98 35.69
CA MET A 389 8.41 -21.80 35.13
C MET A 389 8.72 -20.32 34.85
N GLN A 390 7.78 -19.57 34.27
CA GLN A 390 7.93 -18.12 34.09
C GLN A 390 8.07 -17.37 35.43
N HIS A 391 7.39 -17.86 36.48
CA HIS A 391 7.52 -17.31 37.82
C HIS A 391 8.91 -17.55 38.41
N LEU A 392 9.46 -18.77 38.28
CA LEU A 392 10.83 -19.11 38.67
C LEU A 392 11.87 -18.24 37.92
N ILE A 393 11.66 -18.01 36.63
CA ILE A 393 12.53 -17.14 35.83
C ILE A 393 12.45 -15.69 36.32
N ARG A 394 11.25 -15.18 36.63
CA ARG A 394 11.06 -13.82 37.14
C ARG A 394 11.72 -13.60 38.51
N ILE A 395 11.74 -14.62 39.36
CA ILE A 395 12.43 -14.58 40.67
C ILE A 395 13.95 -14.63 40.51
N GLY A 396 14.45 -15.13 39.38
CA GLY A 396 15.88 -15.34 39.13
C GLY A 396 16.40 -16.70 39.59
N ASP A 397 15.51 -17.64 39.97
CA ASP A 397 15.87 -19.02 40.31
C ASP A 397 16.21 -19.87 39.07
N CYS A 398 15.77 -19.44 37.89
CA CYS A 398 16.04 -20.07 36.60
C CYS A 398 16.36 -18.99 35.55
N SER A 399 17.22 -19.30 34.59
CA SER A 399 17.52 -18.38 33.49
C SER A 399 16.50 -18.50 32.37
N ASP A 400 16.32 -17.43 31.59
CA ASP A 400 15.54 -17.45 30.36
C ASP A 400 16.16 -18.41 29.34
N GLN A 401 15.30 -19.09 28.57
CA GLN A 401 15.74 -19.97 27.48
C GLN A 401 14.75 -20.00 26.32
N VAL A 402 15.28 -20.26 25.12
CA VAL A 402 14.53 -20.54 23.90
C VAL A 402 15.07 -21.84 23.32
N ASP A 403 14.18 -22.82 23.09
CA ASP A 403 14.52 -24.05 22.38
C ASP A 403 15.70 -24.86 22.94
N GLY A 404 15.95 -24.78 24.25
CA GLY A 404 17.04 -25.47 24.92
C GLY A 404 18.38 -24.73 24.91
N VAL A 405 18.38 -23.46 24.53
CA VAL A 405 19.53 -22.56 24.65
C VAL A 405 19.22 -21.49 25.70
N LEU A 406 20.12 -21.33 26.68
CA LEU A 406 20.05 -20.24 27.65
C LEU A 406 20.30 -18.92 26.92
N CYS A 407 19.44 -17.94 27.16
CA CYS A 407 19.53 -16.64 26.53
C CYS A 407 19.28 -15.55 27.56
N THR A 408 19.96 -14.42 27.40
CA THR A 408 19.57 -13.20 28.11
C THR A 408 18.20 -12.74 27.64
N THR A 409 17.48 -11.96 28.45
CA THR A 409 16.17 -11.41 28.07
C THR A 409 16.24 -10.58 26.79
N ALA A 410 17.35 -9.88 26.53
CA ALA A 410 17.58 -9.14 25.29
C ALA A 410 17.71 -10.07 24.07
N GLU A 411 18.51 -11.13 24.18
CA GLU A 411 18.68 -12.14 23.12
C GLU A 411 17.38 -12.90 22.86
N LYS A 412 16.60 -13.21 23.90
CA LYS A 412 15.27 -13.83 23.78
C LYS A 412 14.34 -12.99 22.91
N LEU A 413 14.28 -11.68 23.15
CA LEU A 413 13.46 -10.77 22.35
C LEU A 413 13.96 -10.69 20.90
N ALA A 414 15.29 -10.72 20.69
CA ALA A 414 15.86 -10.76 19.34
C ALA A 414 15.49 -12.06 18.60
N LEU A 415 15.57 -13.21 19.29
CA LEU A 415 15.18 -14.52 18.74
C LEU A 415 13.69 -14.62 18.43
N ILE A 416 12.82 -14.05 19.28
CA ILE A 416 11.38 -14.00 19.01
C ILE A 416 11.10 -13.13 17.77
N ARG A 417 11.78 -11.98 17.64
CA ARG A 417 11.66 -11.11 16.47
C ARG A 417 12.16 -11.79 15.18
N SER A 418 13.25 -12.56 15.24
CA SER A 418 13.76 -13.27 14.06
C SER A 418 12.94 -14.51 13.70
N ALA A 419 12.41 -15.23 14.70
CA ALA A 419 11.51 -16.36 14.46
C ALA A 419 10.19 -15.93 13.81
N GLY A 420 9.66 -14.77 14.20
CA GLY A 420 8.49 -14.15 13.55
C GLY A 420 8.75 -13.58 12.14
N GLN A 421 10.00 -13.61 11.65
CA GLN A 421 10.35 -13.26 10.26
C GLN A 421 10.52 -14.51 9.37
N HIS A 422 10.53 -15.71 9.95
CA HIS A 422 10.72 -16.99 9.26
C HIS A 422 9.47 -17.88 9.25
N LEU A 423 8.38 -17.42 9.86
CA LEU A 423 7.02 -17.91 9.72
C LEU A 423 6.23 -16.89 8.91
#